data_AF-A0A1V5GK77-F1
#
_entry.id   AF-A0A1V5GK77-F1
#
_cell.length_a   1.000
_cell.length_b   1.000
_cell.length_c   1.000
_cell.angle_alpha   90.00
_cell.angle_beta   90.00
_cell.angle_gamma   90.00
#
_symmetry.space_group_name_H-M   'P 1'
#
loop_
_entity.id
_entity.type
_entity.pdbx_description
1 polymer ?
#
loop_
_entity_poly.entity_id
_entity_poly.type
_entity_poly.pdbx_seq_one_letter_code
_entity_poly.pdbx_strand_id
1 'polypeptide(L)'
;MIFLKKFMSAGITAALTGAFLCGCTTGTHTVPSASLVEVPPVAVTAEESSVSGEDMLVAAQEGVFIYDKAASLTNTEYSECNEYAAMLYKEYLLNAAVVITNDLEGMTPDEYAAEAYDNIFSGMGSGMLFLINNESQNDVLYKAGHCQRFIDEVAERDELYRATKELVVGNYGEASMIMLKLGERCPKNVIDNSNIFSEEMADEFSDSLAQCANPVTIIATNNGTGIPNEELARTYYNRKYGDSAGYLILMDKKTRSVTAVTNGELPAEIAEIVAAANTTAGNDDFIGAANKIISGFGGVPLMISEPETTEAVQPDEAAVEEE
;
A
#
# COMPACT_ATOMS: atom_id res chain seq x y z
N MET A 1 -22.23 3.51 -19.26
CA MET A 1 -22.21 4.56 -20.31
C MET A 1 -22.87 5.83 -19.80
N ILE A 2 -22.09 6.84 -19.44
CA ILE A 2 -22.56 8.23 -19.29
C ILE A 2 -21.46 9.13 -19.87
N PHE A 3 -21.71 9.69 -21.06
CA PHE A 3 -21.00 10.85 -21.60
C PHE A 3 -21.68 12.11 -21.07
N LEU A 4 -20.93 13.14 -20.62
CA LEU A 4 -21.09 14.53 -21.08
C LEU A 4 -20.08 15.51 -20.42
N LYS A 5 -18.94 15.75 -21.05
CA LYS A 5 -18.24 17.04 -20.98
C LYS A 5 -17.84 17.49 -22.38
N LYS A 6 -18.79 18.12 -23.06
CA LYS A 6 -18.49 19.03 -24.16
C LYS A 6 -19.15 20.36 -23.81
N PHE A 7 -18.36 21.30 -23.33
CA PHE A 7 -18.73 22.72 -23.39
C PHE A 7 -17.61 23.51 -24.03
N MET A 8 -18.01 24.17 -25.12
CA MET A 8 -17.25 25.06 -25.97
C MET A 8 -16.72 26.26 -25.17
N SER A 9 -15.49 26.68 -25.46
CA SER A 9 -15.15 28.10 -25.42
C SER A 9 -14.08 28.39 -26.47
N ALA A 10 -14.53 29.05 -27.54
CA ALA A 10 -13.68 29.65 -28.54
C ALA A 10 -13.61 31.16 -28.28
N GLY A 11 -12.39 31.68 -28.20
CA GLY A 11 -12.02 33.05 -28.58
C GLY A 11 -12.16 34.14 -27.51
N ILE A 12 -11.03 34.74 -27.15
CA ILE A 12 -10.68 36.13 -27.53
C ILE A 12 -9.15 36.27 -27.47
N THR A 13 -8.59 36.70 -28.59
CA THR A 13 -7.20 37.13 -28.78
C THR A 13 -7.07 38.61 -28.46
N ALA A 14 -6.02 39.03 -27.77
CA ALA A 14 -5.36 40.32 -28.01
C ALA A 14 -3.95 40.36 -27.40
N ALA A 15 -2.98 40.64 -28.27
CA ALA A 15 -1.55 40.79 -28.01
C ALA A 15 -1.19 42.14 -27.37
N LEU A 16 0.02 42.24 -26.79
CA LEU A 16 1.05 43.24 -27.16
C LEU A 16 2.33 43.12 -26.30
N THR A 17 3.40 42.67 -26.99
CA THR A 17 4.77 43.21 -27.05
C THR A 17 5.47 43.84 -25.83
N GLY A 18 6.71 43.40 -25.63
CA GLY A 18 7.76 44.20 -24.97
C GLY A 18 9.09 43.47 -24.85
N ALA A 19 9.83 43.34 -25.95
CA ALA A 19 11.22 42.89 -25.94
C ALA A 19 12.18 44.05 -25.60
N PHE A 20 13.15 43.82 -24.73
CA PHE A 20 14.41 44.55 -24.73
C PHE A 20 15.59 43.59 -24.48
N LEU A 21 16.57 43.70 -25.37
CA LEU A 21 17.85 42.99 -25.42
C LEU A 21 18.98 43.80 -24.75
N CYS A 22 20.03 43.08 -24.36
CA CYS A 22 21.45 43.49 -24.15
C CYS A 22 21.76 44.42 -22.96
N GLY A 23 22.90 44.33 -22.27
CA GLY A 23 24.12 43.55 -22.48
C GLY A 23 25.13 43.79 -21.34
N CYS A 24 26.18 42.96 -21.27
CA CYS A 24 27.27 43.02 -20.29
C CYS A 24 28.26 44.17 -20.58
N THR A 25 28.95 44.68 -19.54
CA THR A 25 30.44 44.76 -19.49
C THR A 25 30.99 45.16 -18.12
N THR A 26 32.14 44.56 -17.84
CA THR A 26 33.12 44.57 -16.74
C THR A 26 33.64 45.91 -16.19
N GLY A 27 34.04 45.89 -14.91
CA GLY A 27 35.01 46.80 -14.30
C GLY A 27 35.74 46.14 -13.12
N THR A 28 37.04 45.92 -13.26
CA THR A 28 37.99 45.27 -12.34
C THR A 28 38.51 46.21 -11.24
N HIS A 29 38.73 45.72 -10.02
CA HIS A 29 39.81 46.18 -9.13
C HIS A 29 40.33 45.03 -8.25
N THR A 30 41.65 44.98 -8.11
CA THR A 30 42.49 43.91 -7.57
C THR A 30 43.05 44.21 -6.17
N VAL A 31 42.81 43.26 -5.22
CA VAL A 31 43.60 42.67 -4.09
C VAL A 31 44.29 43.55 -3.00
N PRO A 32 44.48 43.05 -1.74
CA PRO A 32 45.42 41.95 -1.42
C PRO A 32 44.96 40.86 -0.42
N SER A 33 45.38 39.63 -0.78
CA SER A 33 45.81 38.46 0.01
C SER A 33 45.53 38.31 1.51
N ALA A 34 44.84 37.22 1.85
CA ALA A 34 45.28 36.27 2.88
C ALA A 34 44.98 34.83 2.42
N SER A 35 45.94 33.95 2.68
CA SER A 35 46.12 32.62 2.08
C SER A 35 45.40 31.50 2.86
N LEU A 36 44.68 30.66 2.10
CA LEU A 36 44.56 29.19 2.13
C LEU A 36 44.25 28.46 3.45
N VAL A 37 43.09 27.79 3.47
CA VAL A 37 43.01 26.33 3.68
C VAL A 37 41.96 25.76 2.72
N GLU A 38 42.40 24.93 1.79
CA GLU A 38 41.60 24.12 0.86
C GLU A 38 41.36 22.74 1.50
N VAL A 39 40.12 22.23 1.48
CA VAL A 39 39.83 20.80 1.68
C VAL A 39 38.87 20.37 0.55
N PRO A 40 39.20 19.34 -0.24
CA PRO A 40 38.57 19.03 -1.53
C PRO A 40 37.21 18.31 -1.38
N PRO A 41 36.32 18.38 -2.39
CA PRO A 41 35.11 17.56 -2.43
C PRO A 41 35.47 16.11 -2.79
N VAL A 42 35.01 15.17 -1.96
CA VAL A 42 35.10 13.73 -2.20
C VAL A 42 34.12 13.35 -3.32
N ALA A 43 34.67 12.71 -4.35
CA ALA A 43 33.92 12.15 -5.46
C ALA A 43 33.01 11.02 -4.98
N VAL A 44 31.71 11.12 -5.26
CA VAL A 44 30.78 10.00 -5.15
C VAL A 44 30.84 9.24 -6.47
N THR A 45 31.55 8.12 -6.46
CA THR A 45 31.46 7.09 -7.49
C THR A 45 30.09 6.46 -7.40
N ALA A 46 29.27 6.66 -8.43
CA ALA A 46 28.05 5.90 -8.65
C ALA A 46 28.45 4.44 -8.96
N GLU A 47 28.06 3.51 -8.10
CA GLU A 47 28.01 2.10 -8.47
C GLU A 47 26.72 1.89 -9.29
N GLU A 48 26.90 1.61 -10.58
CA GLU A 48 25.85 1.17 -11.49
C GLU A 48 25.29 -0.18 -11.01
N SER A 49 24.08 -0.16 -10.45
CA SER A 49 23.26 -1.36 -10.35
C SER A 49 22.43 -1.46 -11.62
N SER A 50 22.94 -2.20 -12.60
CA SER A 50 22.30 -2.43 -13.89
C SER A 50 21.17 -3.45 -13.73
N VAL A 51 19.93 -2.99 -13.55
CA VAL A 51 18.75 -3.71 -14.02
C VAL A 51 18.44 -3.17 -15.42
N SER A 52 18.40 -4.06 -16.40
CA SER A 52 18.15 -3.73 -17.80
C SER A 52 16.85 -2.95 -17.96
N GLY A 53 16.97 -1.70 -18.41
CA GLY A 53 15.84 -0.84 -18.76
C GLY A 53 15.12 -1.34 -20.01
N GLU A 54 14.28 -2.33 -19.84
CA GLU A 54 13.07 -2.42 -20.65
C GLU A 54 12.17 -1.23 -20.26
N ASP A 55 11.43 -0.70 -21.24
CA ASP A 55 10.73 0.59 -21.23
C ASP A 55 9.69 0.65 -20.09
N MET A 56 10.12 1.03 -18.87
CA MET A 56 9.23 1.09 -17.72
C MET A 56 8.31 2.30 -17.82
N LEU A 57 7.02 2.04 -17.91
CA LEU A 57 5.96 3.04 -17.97
C LEU A 57 6.01 3.99 -16.76
N VAL A 58 6.32 3.48 -15.56
CA VAL A 58 6.70 4.30 -14.40
C VAL A 58 7.89 3.66 -13.68
N ALA A 59 9.00 4.38 -13.58
CA ALA A 59 10.15 3.90 -12.82
C ALA A 59 9.97 4.14 -11.32
N ALA A 60 10.02 3.07 -10.52
CA ALA A 60 9.95 3.14 -9.07
C ALA A 60 11.09 4.00 -8.49
N GLN A 61 10.76 4.88 -7.54
CA GLN A 61 11.72 5.70 -6.82
C GLN A 61 11.45 5.60 -5.32
N GLU A 62 12.53 5.43 -4.53
CA GLU A 62 12.40 5.30 -3.07
C GLU A 62 11.76 6.54 -2.47
N GLY A 63 10.70 6.34 -1.67
CA GLY A 63 9.95 7.43 -1.03
C GLY A 63 9.04 8.24 -1.97
N VAL A 64 8.89 7.83 -3.24
CA VAL A 64 8.02 8.48 -4.21
C VAL A 64 6.79 7.62 -4.49
N PHE A 65 5.63 8.22 -4.27
CA PHE A 65 4.31 7.61 -4.44
C PHE A 65 3.42 8.41 -5.39
N ILE A 66 3.81 9.64 -5.73
CA ILE A 66 3.08 10.52 -6.64
C ILE A 66 3.91 10.69 -7.91
N TYR A 67 3.34 10.30 -9.04
CA TYR A 67 3.98 10.33 -10.36
C TYR A 67 3.20 11.27 -11.27
N ASP A 68 3.48 12.57 -11.13
CA ASP A 68 2.84 13.63 -11.92
C ASP A 68 3.58 13.89 -13.24
N LYS A 69 3.38 12.99 -14.22
CA LYS A 69 3.92 13.15 -15.58
C LYS A 69 3.28 14.35 -16.32
N ALA A 70 2.12 14.82 -15.87
CA ALA A 70 1.39 15.91 -16.50
C ALA A 70 1.78 17.30 -15.97
N ALA A 71 2.60 17.39 -14.92
CA ALA A 71 2.95 18.64 -14.21
C ALA A 71 1.68 19.41 -13.77
N SER A 72 0.72 18.69 -13.21
CA SER A 72 -0.59 19.19 -12.80
C SER A 72 -0.63 19.65 -11.33
N LEU A 73 0.28 19.16 -10.48
CA LEU A 73 0.34 19.49 -9.06
C LEU A 73 1.30 20.66 -8.79
N THR A 74 0.93 21.47 -7.80
CA THR A 74 1.90 22.35 -7.15
C THR A 74 2.83 21.54 -6.24
N ASN A 75 3.98 22.12 -5.88
CA ASN A 75 4.93 21.48 -4.96
C ASN A 75 4.30 21.12 -3.61
N THR A 76 3.38 21.96 -3.11
CA THR A 76 2.69 21.72 -1.84
C THR A 76 1.74 20.52 -1.96
N GLU A 77 0.88 20.50 -2.98
CA GLU A 77 -0.05 19.39 -3.20
C GLU A 77 0.68 18.07 -3.42
N TYR A 78 1.78 18.10 -4.19
CA TYR A 78 2.65 16.95 -4.38
C TYR A 78 3.19 16.42 -3.03
N SER A 79 3.74 17.30 -2.19
CA SER A 79 4.29 16.91 -0.88
C SER A 79 3.22 16.29 0.02
N GLU A 80 2.06 16.94 0.13
CA GLU A 80 0.96 16.49 0.97
C GLU A 80 0.42 15.13 0.53
N CYS A 81 0.21 14.94 -0.78
CA CYS A 81 -0.22 13.64 -1.31
C CYS A 81 0.84 12.56 -1.12
N ASN A 82 2.12 12.88 -1.32
CA ASN A 82 3.20 11.92 -1.18
C ASN A 82 3.41 11.51 0.28
N GLU A 83 3.35 12.46 1.22
CA GLU A 83 3.39 12.18 2.65
C GLU A 83 2.23 11.30 3.10
N TYR A 84 1.02 11.56 2.57
CA TYR A 84 -0.15 10.77 2.91
C TYR A 84 -0.08 9.35 2.33
N ALA A 85 0.37 9.19 1.08
CA ALA A 85 0.63 7.88 0.50
C ALA A 85 1.76 7.14 1.24
N ALA A 86 2.80 7.85 1.71
CA ALA A 86 3.84 7.28 2.55
C ALA A 86 3.32 6.83 3.92
N MET A 87 2.36 7.54 4.50
CA MET A 87 1.65 7.13 5.72
C MET A 87 0.89 5.83 5.47
N LEU A 88 0.11 5.70 4.39
CA LEU A 88 -0.56 4.44 4.04
C LEU A 88 0.45 3.31 3.82
N TYR A 89 1.55 3.62 3.14
CA TYR A 89 2.65 2.69 2.92
C TYR A 89 3.18 2.16 4.24
N LYS A 90 3.54 3.02 5.18
CA LYS A 90 4.10 2.63 6.48
C LYS A 90 3.06 2.03 7.42
N GLU A 91 1.98 2.75 7.66
CA GLU A 91 1.03 2.49 8.73
C GLU A 91 -0.04 1.48 8.36
N TYR A 92 -0.43 1.37 7.10
CA TYR A 92 -1.42 0.37 6.66
C TYR A 92 -0.77 -0.79 5.91
N LEU A 93 0.55 -0.75 5.71
CA LEU A 93 1.29 -1.69 4.85
C LEU A 93 0.66 -1.81 3.46
N LEU A 94 0.10 -0.69 3.00
CA LEU A 94 -0.70 -0.59 1.79
C LEU A 94 0.11 0.13 0.72
N ASN A 95 0.34 -0.51 -0.41
CA ASN A 95 1.01 0.14 -1.54
C ASN A 95 0.04 1.16 -2.17
N ALA A 96 0.25 2.44 -1.91
CA ALA A 96 -0.61 3.51 -2.39
C ALA A 96 0.17 4.42 -3.33
N ALA A 97 -0.37 4.70 -4.52
CA ALA A 97 0.23 5.63 -5.46
C ALA A 97 -0.81 6.43 -6.23
N VAL A 98 -0.38 7.57 -6.77
CA VAL A 98 -1.15 8.36 -7.74
C VAL A 98 -0.29 8.57 -8.98
N VAL A 99 -0.88 8.36 -10.16
CA VAL A 99 -0.24 8.65 -11.44
C VAL A 99 -1.11 9.64 -12.20
N ILE A 100 -0.51 10.75 -12.64
CA ILE A 100 -1.17 11.77 -13.45
C ILE A 100 -0.49 11.80 -14.80
N THR A 101 -1.21 11.47 -15.88
CA THR A 101 -0.65 11.39 -17.23
C THR A 101 -1.53 12.03 -18.28
N ASN A 102 -0.90 12.49 -19.36
CA ASN A 102 -1.54 13.00 -20.57
C ASN A 102 -1.51 11.98 -21.73
N ASP A 103 -0.88 10.82 -21.51
CA ASP A 103 -0.66 9.77 -22.52
C ASP A 103 -0.70 8.40 -21.83
N LEU A 104 -1.54 7.50 -22.35
CA LEU A 104 -1.67 6.11 -21.93
C LEU A 104 -0.83 5.14 -22.76
N GLU A 105 -0.02 5.64 -23.68
CA GLU A 105 0.91 4.84 -24.50
C GLU A 105 0.18 3.76 -25.33
N GLY A 106 -1.07 4.03 -25.69
CA GLY A 106 -1.95 3.13 -26.46
C GLY A 106 -2.68 2.06 -25.64
N MET A 107 -2.51 2.05 -24.31
CA MET A 107 -3.22 1.15 -23.40
C MET A 107 -4.61 1.67 -23.03
N THR A 108 -5.47 0.79 -22.52
CA THR A 108 -6.66 1.23 -21.80
C THR A 108 -6.27 1.80 -20.41
N PRO A 109 -7.11 2.65 -19.80
CA PRO A 109 -6.83 3.20 -18.46
C PRO A 109 -6.60 2.12 -17.40
N ASP A 110 -7.37 1.03 -17.43
CA ASP A 110 -7.24 -0.08 -16.48
C ASP A 110 -5.91 -0.84 -16.67
N GLU A 111 -5.51 -1.11 -17.92
CA GLU A 111 -4.21 -1.73 -18.24
C GLU A 111 -3.05 -0.85 -17.80
N TYR A 112 -3.10 0.45 -18.11
CA TYR A 112 -2.07 1.40 -17.71
C TYR A 112 -1.94 1.49 -16.19
N ALA A 113 -3.06 1.54 -15.46
CA ALA A 113 -3.06 1.63 -14.00
C ALA A 113 -2.49 0.36 -13.35
N ALA A 114 -2.84 -0.81 -13.87
CA ALA A 114 -2.31 -2.09 -13.40
C ALA A 114 -0.80 -2.20 -13.66
N GLU A 115 -0.35 -1.87 -14.89
CA GLU A 115 1.06 -1.92 -15.25
C GLU A 115 1.90 -0.88 -14.49
N ALA A 116 1.37 0.32 -14.28
CA ALA A 116 2.01 1.33 -13.43
C ALA A 116 2.16 0.83 -11.99
N TYR A 117 1.13 0.19 -11.42
CA TYR A 117 1.20 -0.37 -10.08
C TYR A 117 2.28 -1.46 -9.99
N ASP A 118 2.31 -2.37 -10.97
CA ASP A 118 3.28 -3.45 -11.03
C ASP A 118 4.70 -2.92 -11.19
N ASN A 119 4.91 -1.88 -11.99
CA ASN A 119 6.22 -1.26 -12.17
C ASN A 119 6.71 -0.53 -10.90
N ILE A 120 5.81 0.15 -10.18
CA ILE A 120 6.15 0.88 -8.95
C ILE A 120 6.43 -0.08 -7.79
N PHE A 121 5.64 -1.15 -7.65
CA PHE A 121 5.65 -2.03 -6.48
C PHE A 121 6.09 -3.47 -6.77
N SER A 122 6.61 -3.73 -7.97
CA SER A 122 7.03 -5.06 -8.46
C SER A 122 5.92 -6.12 -8.41
N GLY A 123 4.66 -5.70 -8.62
CA GLY A 123 3.47 -6.58 -8.58
C GLY A 123 3.22 -7.27 -7.24
N MET A 124 3.83 -6.77 -6.16
CA MET A 124 3.76 -7.36 -4.82
C MET A 124 2.87 -6.55 -3.88
N GLY A 125 2.30 -7.23 -2.89
CA GLY A 125 1.58 -6.61 -1.80
C GLY A 125 0.17 -6.13 -2.17
N SER A 126 -0.58 -5.79 -1.14
CA SER A 126 -1.90 -5.21 -1.29
C SER A 126 -1.80 -3.69 -1.43
N GLY A 127 -2.67 -3.12 -2.25
CA GLY A 127 -2.50 -1.74 -2.66
C GLY A 127 -3.62 -1.14 -3.47
N MET A 128 -3.43 0.12 -3.80
CA MET A 128 -4.25 0.89 -4.72
C MET A 128 -3.41 1.89 -5.52
N LEU A 129 -3.80 2.13 -6.76
CA LEU A 129 -3.25 3.19 -7.60
C LEU A 129 -4.38 4.00 -8.21
N PHE A 130 -4.37 5.31 -7.97
CA PHE A 130 -5.30 6.22 -8.62
C PHE A 130 -4.66 6.80 -9.88
N LEU A 131 -5.23 6.50 -11.03
CA LEU A 131 -4.81 7.06 -12.32
C LEU A 131 -5.71 8.25 -12.65
N ILE A 132 -5.12 9.43 -12.73
CA ILE A 132 -5.72 10.62 -13.33
C ILE A 132 -5.27 10.67 -14.79
N ASN A 133 -6.22 10.50 -15.69
CA ASN A 133 -5.96 10.29 -17.11
C ASN A 133 -6.57 11.42 -17.94
N ASN A 134 -5.72 12.38 -18.30
CA ASN A 134 -6.12 13.56 -19.05
C ASN A 134 -6.34 13.27 -20.55
N GLU A 135 -5.85 12.14 -21.06
CA GLU A 135 -6.01 11.76 -22.48
C GLU A 135 -7.46 11.40 -22.78
N SER A 136 -8.00 10.38 -22.10
CA SER A 136 -9.37 9.91 -22.34
C SER A 136 -10.39 10.44 -21.33
N GLN A 137 -9.95 11.17 -20.30
CA GLN A 137 -10.78 11.66 -19.19
C GLN A 137 -11.53 10.53 -18.47
N ASN A 138 -10.90 9.35 -18.42
CA ASN A 138 -11.40 8.19 -17.69
C ASN A 138 -10.40 7.87 -16.58
N ASP A 139 -10.64 8.44 -15.41
CA ASP A 139 -9.86 8.22 -14.20
C ASP A 139 -10.26 6.88 -13.57
N VAL A 140 -9.28 6.11 -13.09
CA VAL A 140 -9.53 4.75 -12.57
C VAL A 140 -8.81 4.52 -11.25
N LEU A 141 -9.42 3.73 -10.38
CA LEU A 141 -8.79 3.22 -9.17
C LEU A 141 -8.44 1.74 -9.36
N TYR A 142 -7.16 1.46 -9.59
CA TYR A 142 -6.67 0.10 -9.53
C TYR A 142 -6.55 -0.35 -8.06
N LYS A 143 -6.95 -1.59 -7.77
CA LYS A 143 -6.90 -2.19 -6.43
C LYS A 143 -6.29 -3.59 -6.52
N ALA A 144 -5.40 -3.92 -5.60
CA ALA A 144 -4.77 -5.25 -5.50
C ALA A 144 -4.83 -5.78 -4.06
N GLY A 145 -4.85 -7.10 -3.90
CA GLY A 145 -4.82 -7.76 -2.58
C GLY A 145 -6.04 -7.47 -1.72
N HIS A 146 -5.85 -7.32 -0.40
CA HIS A 146 -6.97 -7.06 0.53
C HIS A 146 -7.74 -5.77 0.19
N CYS A 147 -7.14 -4.84 -0.55
CA CYS A 147 -7.71 -3.52 -0.82
C CYS A 147 -9.00 -3.64 -1.64
N GLN A 148 -9.07 -4.66 -2.51
CA GLN A 148 -10.24 -4.99 -3.31
C GLN A 148 -11.49 -5.32 -2.47
N ARG A 149 -11.29 -5.84 -1.26
CA ARG A 149 -12.37 -6.25 -0.35
C ARG A 149 -12.88 -5.09 0.50
N PHE A 150 -11.97 -4.31 1.08
CA PHE A 150 -12.33 -3.22 2.00
C PHE A 150 -12.79 -1.93 1.31
N ILE A 151 -12.37 -1.72 0.07
CA ILE A 151 -12.87 -0.64 -0.79
C ILE A 151 -13.91 -1.22 -1.73
N ASP A 152 -15.15 -1.26 -1.24
CA ASP A 152 -16.30 -1.71 -2.02
C ASP A 152 -16.63 -0.77 -3.20
N GLU A 153 -17.41 -1.27 -4.16
CA GLU A 153 -17.78 -0.52 -5.37
C GLU A 153 -18.57 0.76 -5.08
N VAL A 154 -19.34 0.80 -3.99
CA VAL A 154 -20.15 1.97 -3.62
C VAL A 154 -19.23 3.08 -3.11
N ALA A 155 -18.31 2.74 -2.22
CA ALA A 155 -17.31 3.64 -1.67
C ALA A 155 -16.40 4.21 -2.76
N GLU A 156 -15.89 3.34 -3.63
CA GLU A 156 -15.06 3.74 -4.76
C GLU A 156 -15.82 4.71 -5.67
N ARG A 157 -17.03 4.35 -6.10
CA ARG A 157 -17.84 5.17 -7.00
C ARG A 157 -18.13 6.55 -6.40
N ASP A 158 -18.52 6.58 -5.12
CA ASP A 158 -18.94 7.82 -4.47
C ASP A 158 -17.76 8.78 -4.28
N GLU A 159 -16.58 8.27 -3.90
CA GLU A 159 -15.37 9.09 -3.80
C GLU A 159 -14.76 9.44 -5.16
N LEU A 160 -14.79 8.54 -6.14
CA LEU A 160 -14.36 8.85 -7.52
C LEU A 160 -15.22 9.96 -8.13
N TYR A 161 -16.53 9.97 -7.86
CA TYR A 161 -17.42 11.07 -8.27
C TYR A 161 -17.03 12.41 -7.61
N ARG A 162 -16.59 12.39 -6.35
CA ARG A 162 -16.10 13.59 -5.67
C ARG A 162 -14.76 14.05 -6.24
N ALA A 163 -13.79 13.15 -6.39
CA ALA A 163 -12.50 13.42 -7.01
C ALA A 163 -12.67 14.00 -8.43
N THR A 164 -13.58 13.43 -9.23
CA THR A 164 -13.88 13.94 -10.58
C THR A 164 -14.34 15.40 -10.55
N LYS A 165 -15.12 15.84 -9.55
CA LYS A 165 -15.55 17.25 -9.45
C LYS A 165 -14.38 18.19 -9.19
N GLU A 166 -13.41 17.75 -8.40
CA GLU A 166 -12.20 18.51 -8.10
C GLU A 166 -11.31 18.61 -9.35
N LEU A 167 -11.11 17.51 -10.08
CA LEU A 167 -10.36 17.50 -11.34
C LEU A 167 -10.93 18.48 -12.38
N VAL A 168 -12.26 18.58 -12.45
CA VAL A 168 -12.95 19.48 -13.38
C VAL A 168 -12.64 20.95 -13.16
N VAL A 169 -12.37 21.34 -11.91
CA VAL A 169 -11.98 22.71 -11.56
C VAL A 169 -10.47 22.88 -11.45
N GLY A 170 -9.69 21.84 -11.77
CA GLY A 170 -8.23 21.84 -11.76
C GLY A 170 -7.59 21.52 -10.41
N ASN A 171 -8.36 21.01 -9.44
CA ASN A 171 -7.86 20.67 -8.10
C ASN A 171 -7.33 19.22 -8.06
N TYR A 172 -6.20 18.97 -8.72
CA TYR A 172 -5.59 17.64 -8.80
C TYR A 172 -5.13 17.11 -7.44
N GLY A 173 -4.62 17.98 -6.56
CA GLY A 173 -4.19 17.59 -5.21
C GLY A 173 -5.35 17.07 -4.37
N GLU A 174 -6.47 17.80 -4.33
CA GLU A 174 -7.65 17.37 -3.57
C GLU A 174 -8.26 16.08 -4.13
N ALA A 175 -8.34 15.95 -5.47
CA ALA A 175 -8.80 14.72 -6.10
C ALA A 175 -7.94 13.51 -5.71
N SER A 176 -6.62 13.68 -5.72
CA SER A 176 -5.65 12.66 -5.31
C SER A 176 -5.85 12.27 -3.84
N MET A 177 -5.99 13.26 -2.97
CA MET A 177 -6.19 13.07 -1.53
C MET A 177 -7.50 12.36 -1.20
N ILE A 178 -8.60 12.71 -1.88
CA ILE A 178 -9.90 12.03 -1.75
C ILE A 178 -9.74 10.54 -2.01
N MET A 179 -9.07 10.18 -3.10
CA MET A 179 -8.90 8.78 -3.47
C MET A 179 -7.95 8.04 -2.53
N LEU A 180 -6.81 8.64 -2.17
CA LEU A 180 -5.86 8.05 -1.22
C LEU A 180 -6.52 7.72 0.13
N LYS A 181 -7.42 8.57 0.63
CA LYS A 181 -8.17 8.35 1.89
C LYS A 181 -9.00 7.07 1.92
N LEU A 182 -9.37 6.50 0.76
CA LEU A 182 -10.03 5.19 0.72
C LEU A 182 -9.15 4.08 1.33
N GLY A 183 -7.83 4.22 1.31
CA GLY A 183 -6.90 3.27 1.93
C GLY A 183 -7.12 3.09 3.43
N GLU A 184 -7.65 4.10 4.13
CA GLU A 184 -7.96 4.00 5.57
C GLU A 184 -9.11 3.03 5.89
N ARG A 185 -9.88 2.60 4.88
CA ARG A 185 -10.89 1.55 5.03
C ARG A 185 -10.30 0.17 5.26
N CYS A 186 -9.02 -0.03 4.94
CA CYS A 186 -8.35 -1.30 5.17
C CYS A 186 -7.91 -1.42 6.64
N PRO A 187 -7.89 -2.62 7.24
CA PRO A 187 -7.47 -2.79 8.62
C PRO A 187 -5.99 -2.45 8.79
N LYS A 188 -5.68 -1.66 9.83
CA LYS A 188 -4.32 -1.16 10.10
C LYS A 188 -3.36 -2.24 10.62
N ASN A 189 -3.87 -3.24 11.34
CA ASN A 189 -3.07 -4.25 12.03
C ASN A 189 -3.29 -5.68 11.51
N VAL A 190 -4.18 -5.87 10.53
CA VAL A 190 -4.44 -7.18 9.90
C VAL A 190 -4.43 -7.03 8.37
N ILE A 191 -3.39 -7.59 7.74
CA ILE A 191 -3.18 -7.53 6.29
C ILE A 191 -3.39 -8.94 5.75
N ASP A 192 -4.58 -9.23 5.21
CA ASP A 192 -4.92 -10.55 4.70
C ASP A 192 -4.86 -10.65 3.17
N ASN A 193 -3.66 -10.91 2.67
CA ASN A 193 -3.40 -11.16 1.25
C ASN A 193 -3.80 -12.57 0.80
N SER A 194 -4.20 -13.43 1.74
CA SER A 194 -4.50 -14.85 1.50
C SER A 194 -5.99 -15.19 1.57
N ASN A 195 -6.83 -14.19 1.87
CA ASN A 195 -8.27 -14.34 2.01
C ASN A 195 -8.65 -15.43 3.03
N ILE A 196 -8.03 -15.39 4.21
CA ILE A 196 -8.30 -16.27 5.35
C ILE A 196 -9.43 -15.73 6.21
N PHE A 197 -9.46 -14.42 6.44
CA PHE A 197 -10.42 -13.77 7.32
C PHE A 197 -11.53 -13.11 6.50
N SER A 198 -12.76 -13.06 7.02
CA SER A 198 -13.79 -12.17 6.49
C SER A 198 -13.41 -10.71 6.78
N GLU A 199 -14.10 -9.76 6.15
CA GLU A 199 -13.85 -8.33 6.39
C GLU A 199 -14.11 -7.98 7.86
N GLU A 200 -15.26 -8.38 8.37
CA GLU A 200 -15.63 -8.24 9.80
C GLU A 200 -14.58 -8.85 10.73
N MET A 201 -14.14 -10.10 10.48
CA MET A 201 -13.12 -10.72 11.34
C MET A 201 -11.79 -9.97 11.31
N ALA A 202 -11.35 -9.50 10.14
CA ALA A 202 -10.10 -8.75 10.02
C ALA A 202 -10.18 -7.38 10.71
N ASP A 203 -11.32 -6.70 10.65
CA ASP A 203 -11.57 -5.46 11.39
C ASP A 203 -11.57 -5.71 12.90
N GLU A 204 -12.33 -6.69 13.38
CA GLU A 204 -12.40 -7.01 14.81
C GLU A 204 -11.03 -7.47 15.37
N PHE A 205 -10.28 -8.27 14.60
CA PHE A 205 -8.90 -8.61 14.95
C PHE A 205 -8.00 -7.38 14.98
N SER A 206 -8.12 -6.48 14.01
CA SER A 206 -7.32 -5.25 13.96
C SER A 206 -7.61 -4.34 15.16
N ASP A 207 -8.88 -4.22 15.55
CA ASP A 207 -9.34 -3.48 16.73
C ASP A 207 -8.82 -4.11 18.02
N SER A 208 -8.85 -5.45 18.12
CA SER A 208 -8.28 -6.14 19.27
C SER A 208 -6.77 -5.96 19.37
N LEU A 209 -6.04 -6.03 18.26
CA LEU A 209 -4.58 -5.85 18.25
C LEU A 209 -4.19 -4.41 18.61
N ALA A 210 -5.03 -3.42 18.28
CA ALA A 210 -4.81 -2.02 18.66
C ALA A 210 -4.90 -1.79 20.18
N GLN A 211 -5.52 -2.70 20.93
CA GLN A 211 -5.65 -2.64 22.39
C GLN A 211 -4.51 -3.34 23.13
N CYS A 212 -3.66 -4.10 22.43
CA CYS A 212 -2.51 -4.77 23.03
C CYS A 212 -1.50 -3.74 23.58
N ALA A 213 -0.85 -4.09 24.70
CA ALA A 213 0.13 -3.19 25.34
C ALA A 213 1.34 -2.90 24.44
N ASN A 214 1.71 -3.85 23.60
CA ASN A 214 2.73 -3.69 22.57
C ASN A 214 2.06 -3.69 21.19
N PRO A 215 2.54 -2.87 20.23
CA PRO A 215 2.02 -2.91 18.86
C PRO A 215 2.25 -4.28 18.21
N VAL A 216 1.20 -4.85 17.63
CA VAL A 216 1.25 -6.11 16.90
C VAL A 216 0.55 -5.95 15.55
N THR A 217 1.16 -6.46 14.49
CA THR A 217 0.55 -6.54 13.16
C THR A 217 0.60 -7.97 12.65
N ILE A 218 -0.53 -8.47 12.17
CA ILE A 218 -0.65 -9.77 11.51
C ILE A 218 -0.68 -9.55 10.00
N ILE A 219 0.14 -10.31 9.28
CA ILE A 219 0.08 -10.44 7.81
C ILE A 219 -0.24 -11.89 7.50
N ALA A 220 -1.37 -12.13 6.84
CA ALA A 220 -1.71 -13.42 6.27
C ALA A 220 -1.41 -13.40 4.77
N THR A 221 -0.67 -14.39 4.28
CA THR A 221 -0.16 -14.42 2.90
C THR A 221 -0.09 -15.83 2.33
N ASN A 222 0.09 -15.93 1.02
CA ASN A 222 0.51 -17.14 0.31
C ASN A 222 1.92 -16.89 -0.25
N ASN A 223 2.97 -17.15 0.52
CA ASN A 223 4.32 -16.70 0.11
C ASN A 223 4.82 -17.46 -1.14
N GLY A 224 4.80 -16.77 -2.28
CA GLY A 224 5.24 -17.25 -3.57
C GLY A 224 6.59 -16.69 -4.04
N THR A 225 7.22 -15.80 -3.27
CA THR A 225 8.33 -14.95 -3.76
C THR A 225 9.69 -15.66 -3.80
N GLY A 226 9.80 -16.82 -3.15
CA GLY A 226 11.08 -17.52 -2.95
C GLY A 226 11.91 -16.97 -1.78
N ILE A 227 11.47 -15.86 -1.16
CA ILE A 227 12.08 -15.30 0.05
C ILE A 227 11.59 -16.09 1.27
N PRO A 228 12.47 -16.50 2.21
CA PRO A 228 12.05 -17.14 3.46
C PRO A 228 11.09 -16.28 4.29
N ASN A 229 10.15 -16.91 5.00
CA ASN A 229 9.11 -16.21 5.77
C ASN A 229 9.67 -15.22 6.82
N GLU A 230 10.80 -15.54 7.45
CA GLU A 230 11.46 -14.65 8.41
C GLU A 230 12.01 -13.38 7.73
N GLU A 231 12.65 -13.52 6.57
CA GLU A 231 13.19 -12.40 5.81
C GLU A 231 12.06 -11.54 5.23
N LEU A 232 10.99 -12.16 4.72
CA LEU A 232 9.80 -11.45 4.27
C LEU A 232 9.14 -10.68 5.42
N ALA A 233 8.98 -11.30 6.59
CA ALA A 233 8.45 -10.66 7.78
C ALA A 233 9.32 -9.47 8.21
N ARG A 234 10.66 -9.61 8.15
CA ARG A 234 11.61 -8.54 8.46
C ARG A 234 11.42 -7.32 7.54
N THR A 235 11.17 -7.54 6.25
CA THR A 235 10.88 -6.45 5.29
C THR A 235 9.65 -5.65 5.69
N TYR A 236 8.54 -6.33 6.00
CA TYR A 236 7.33 -5.65 6.47
C TYR A 236 7.52 -4.99 7.84
N TYR A 237 8.31 -5.60 8.72
CA TYR A 237 8.60 -5.06 10.05
C TYR A 237 9.35 -3.73 9.93
N ASN A 238 10.41 -3.69 9.14
CA ASN A 238 11.20 -2.49 8.90
C ASN A 238 10.35 -1.39 8.28
N ARG A 239 9.44 -1.73 7.36
CA ARG A 239 8.49 -0.80 6.76
C ARG A 239 7.52 -0.22 7.79
N LYS A 240 6.91 -1.05 8.64
CA LYS A 240 5.87 -0.65 9.61
C LYS A 240 6.44 0.08 10.83
N TYR A 241 7.45 -0.52 11.45
CA TYR A 241 7.97 -0.12 12.76
C TYR A 241 9.36 0.54 12.65
N GLY A 242 10.16 0.18 11.65
CA GLY A 242 11.57 0.58 11.58
C GLY A 242 12.29 0.13 12.84
N ASP A 243 12.92 1.06 13.55
CA ASP A 243 13.60 0.79 14.83
C ASP A 243 12.65 0.78 16.05
N SER A 244 11.36 1.06 15.85
CA SER A 244 10.37 1.18 16.93
C SER A 244 9.98 -0.17 17.51
N ALA A 245 9.54 -0.18 18.77
CA ALA A 245 9.01 -1.39 19.39
C ALA A 245 7.72 -1.88 18.69
N GLY A 246 7.63 -3.18 18.49
CA GLY A 246 6.47 -3.83 17.89
C GLY A 246 6.76 -5.29 17.53
N TYR A 247 5.72 -6.00 17.11
CA TYR A 247 5.81 -7.38 16.65
C TYR A 247 5.09 -7.51 15.32
N LEU A 248 5.76 -8.14 14.35
CA LEU A 248 5.12 -8.52 13.11
C LEU A 248 5.01 -10.03 13.03
N ILE A 249 3.78 -10.49 12.83
CA ILE A 249 3.42 -11.89 12.76
C ILE A 249 3.04 -12.21 11.32
N LEU A 250 3.82 -13.02 10.65
CA LEU A 250 3.55 -13.50 9.30
C LEU A 250 2.95 -14.91 9.35
N MET A 251 1.72 -15.04 8.87
CA MET A 251 1.01 -16.30 8.69
C MET A 251 1.05 -16.68 7.21
N ASP A 252 1.80 -17.72 6.87
CA ASP A 252 1.88 -18.21 5.50
C ASP A 252 0.99 -19.44 5.31
N LYS A 253 -0.09 -19.24 4.56
CA LYS A 253 -1.06 -20.27 4.22
C LYS A 253 -0.45 -21.38 3.36
N LYS A 254 0.55 -21.06 2.55
CA LYS A 254 1.18 -22.03 1.65
C LYS A 254 2.01 -23.06 2.41
N THR A 255 2.80 -22.63 3.39
CA THR A 255 3.64 -23.51 4.22
C THR A 255 2.96 -23.92 5.52
N ARG A 256 1.79 -23.36 5.83
CA ARG A 256 1.07 -23.57 7.09
C ARG A 256 1.90 -23.24 8.32
N SER A 257 2.57 -22.08 8.25
CA SER A 257 3.49 -21.64 9.31
C SER A 257 3.19 -20.24 9.79
N VAL A 258 3.52 -19.99 11.06
CA VAL A 258 3.53 -18.67 11.69
C VAL A 258 4.97 -18.29 12.02
N THR A 259 5.39 -17.11 11.62
CA THR A 259 6.71 -16.53 11.89
C THR A 259 6.52 -15.19 12.57
N ALA A 260 7.35 -14.88 13.57
CA ALA A 260 7.30 -13.60 14.27
C ALA A 260 8.67 -12.92 14.24
N VAL A 261 8.66 -11.61 14.05
CA VAL A 261 9.85 -10.77 14.11
C VAL A 261 9.60 -9.55 15.00
N THR A 262 10.67 -9.09 15.63
CA THR A 262 10.72 -7.86 16.43
C THR A 262 12.11 -7.22 16.28
N ASN A 263 12.34 -6.06 16.89
CA ASN A 263 13.67 -5.47 16.94
C ASN A 263 14.55 -6.25 17.93
N GLY A 264 15.42 -7.11 17.41
CA GLY A 264 16.31 -7.95 18.20
C GLY A 264 15.78 -9.37 18.41
N GLU A 265 16.15 -9.98 19.53
CA GLU A 265 15.73 -11.34 19.87
C GLU A 265 14.27 -11.38 20.34
N LEU A 266 13.52 -12.37 19.85
CA LEU A 266 12.14 -12.58 20.26
C LEU A 266 12.09 -13.03 21.73
N PRO A 267 11.38 -12.32 22.63
CA PRO A 267 11.25 -12.73 24.03
C PRO A 267 10.68 -14.14 24.16
N ALA A 268 11.17 -14.93 25.13
CA ALA A 268 10.79 -16.34 25.31
C ALA A 268 9.27 -16.55 25.44
N GLU A 269 8.58 -15.68 26.20
CA GLU A 269 7.13 -15.71 26.35
C GLU A 269 6.40 -15.54 25.00
N ILE A 270 6.88 -14.62 24.17
CA ILE A 270 6.33 -14.40 22.82
C ILE A 270 6.66 -15.59 21.89
N ALA A 271 7.86 -16.15 22.00
CA ALA A 271 8.25 -17.33 21.24
C ALA A 271 7.35 -18.54 21.53
N GLU A 272 6.93 -18.74 22.79
CA GLU A 272 5.98 -19.79 23.17
C GLU A 272 4.59 -19.57 22.57
N ILE A 273 4.09 -18.33 22.61
CA ILE A 273 2.81 -17.94 21.99
C ILE A 273 2.84 -18.24 20.47
N VAL A 274 3.92 -17.84 19.80
CA VAL A 274 4.10 -18.05 18.36
C VAL A 274 4.23 -19.53 18.02
N ALA A 275 4.91 -20.33 18.84
CA ALA A 275 5.01 -21.78 18.64
C ALA A 275 3.63 -22.48 18.76
N ALA A 276 2.79 -22.05 19.71
CA ALA A 276 1.43 -22.54 19.86
C ALA A 276 0.55 -22.15 18.66
N ALA A 277 0.65 -20.90 18.19
CA ALA A 277 -0.04 -20.43 16.99
C ALA A 277 0.43 -21.19 15.73
N ASN A 278 1.73 -21.43 15.59
CA ASN A 278 2.32 -22.18 14.49
C ASN A 278 1.81 -23.64 14.44
N THR A 279 1.67 -24.29 15.59
CA THR A 279 1.07 -25.63 15.67
C THR A 279 -0.39 -25.63 15.21
N THR A 280 -1.12 -24.56 15.53
CA THR A 280 -2.55 -24.41 15.16
C THR A 280 -2.71 -24.16 13.66
N ALA A 281 -1.89 -23.26 13.09
CA ALA A 281 -1.82 -23.03 11.65
C ALA A 281 -1.37 -24.29 10.88
N GLY A 282 -0.51 -25.12 11.46
CA GLY A 282 -0.12 -26.43 10.91
C GLY A 282 -1.30 -27.38 10.67
N ASN A 283 -2.41 -27.20 11.41
CA ASN A 283 -3.68 -27.92 11.23
C ASN A 283 -4.65 -27.19 10.28
N ASP A 284 -4.18 -26.20 9.52
CA ASP A 284 -4.98 -25.33 8.64
C ASP A 284 -5.95 -24.39 9.39
N ASP A 285 -5.80 -24.25 10.72
CA ASP A 285 -6.61 -23.38 11.56
C ASP A 285 -5.91 -22.03 11.79
N PHE A 286 -6.02 -21.14 10.81
CA PHE A 286 -5.42 -19.81 10.88
C PHE A 286 -6.23 -18.83 11.75
N ILE A 287 -7.54 -19.03 11.88
CA ILE A 287 -8.37 -18.17 12.72
C ILE A 287 -8.05 -18.47 14.19
N GLY A 288 -7.94 -19.74 14.56
CA GLY A 288 -7.44 -20.17 15.86
C GLY A 288 -6.00 -19.71 16.13
N ALA A 289 -5.12 -19.75 15.13
CA ALA A 289 -3.77 -19.20 15.25
C ALA A 289 -3.78 -17.69 15.54
N ALA A 290 -4.59 -16.90 14.84
CA ALA A 290 -4.76 -15.46 15.09
C ALA A 290 -5.31 -15.19 16.50
N ASN A 291 -6.31 -15.94 16.94
CA ASN A 291 -6.86 -15.83 18.30
C ASN A 291 -5.80 -16.14 19.38
N LYS A 292 -4.93 -17.12 19.16
CA LYS A 292 -3.82 -17.43 20.09
C LYS A 292 -2.81 -16.28 20.16
N ILE A 293 -2.46 -15.69 19.03
CA ILE A 293 -1.61 -14.49 18.99
C ILE A 293 -2.29 -13.36 19.77
N ILE A 294 -3.52 -13.00 19.42
CA ILE A 294 -4.27 -11.91 20.07
C ILE A 294 -4.34 -12.11 21.58
N SER A 295 -4.76 -13.29 22.04
CA SER A 295 -4.85 -13.59 23.47
C SER A 295 -3.49 -13.53 24.16
N GLY A 296 -2.44 -14.08 23.52
CA GLY A 296 -1.09 -14.09 24.07
C GLY A 296 -0.49 -12.68 24.21
N PHE A 297 -0.88 -11.74 23.34
CA PHE A 297 -0.49 -10.34 23.43
C PHE A 297 -1.43 -9.49 24.29
N GLY A 298 -2.42 -10.10 24.95
CA GLY A 298 -3.35 -9.44 25.88
C GLY A 298 -4.57 -8.77 25.22
N GLY A 299 -4.82 -9.04 23.94
CA GLY A 299 -6.04 -8.63 23.24
C GLY A 299 -7.24 -9.54 23.54
N VAL A 300 -8.42 -9.14 23.05
CA VAL A 300 -9.68 -9.87 23.18
C VAL A 300 -9.85 -10.79 21.96
N PRO A 301 -9.75 -12.12 22.10
CA PRO A 301 -9.97 -13.04 20.98
C PRO A 301 -11.43 -13.01 20.52
N LEU A 302 -11.64 -13.33 19.24
CA LEU A 302 -12.98 -13.50 18.69
C LEU A 302 -13.58 -14.81 19.16
N MET A 303 -14.81 -14.73 19.68
CA MET A 303 -15.65 -15.87 19.99
C MET A 303 -16.22 -16.43 18.69
N ILE A 304 -15.46 -17.31 18.04
CA ILE A 304 -15.99 -18.05 16.90
C ILE A 304 -16.89 -19.12 17.48
N SER A 305 -18.20 -19.04 17.24
CA SER A 305 -19.10 -20.16 17.54
C SER A 305 -18.60 -21.39 16.77
N GLU A 306 -18.28 -22.47 17.49
CA GLU A 306 -17.94 -23.73 16.83
C GLU A 306 -19.10 -24.11 15.91
N PRO A 307 -18.84 -24.56 14.66
CA PRO A 307 -19.91 -25.14 13.86
C PRO A 307 -20.46 -26.33 14.63
N GLU A 308 -21.78 -26.33 14.89
CA GLU A 308 -22.46 -27.45 15.56
C GLU A 308 -22.02 -28.75 14.89
N THR A 309 -21.30 -29.58 15.64
CA THR A 309 -21.04 -30.95 15.21
C THR A 309 -22.40 -31.62 15.09
N THR A 310 -22.87 -31.84 13.87
CA THR A 310 -24.00 -32.74 13.63
C THR A 310 -23.60 -34.09 14.19
N GLU A 311 -24.13 -34.44 15.37
CA GLU A 311 -24.01 -35.79 15.90
C GLU A 311 -24.50 -36.75 14.83
N ALA A 312 -23.62 -37.65 14.42
CA ALA A 312 -23.99 -38.75 13.55
C ALA A 312 -25.09 -39.55 14.27
N VAL A 313 -26.31 -39.49 13.73
CA VAL A 313 -27.42 -40.35 14.14
C VAL A 313 -26.94 -41.80 14.07
N GLN A 314 -26.76 -42.43 15.23
CA GLN A 314 -26.51 -43.87 15.29
C GLN A 314 -27.71 -44.59 14.67
N PRO A 315 -27.50 -45.58 13.77
CA PRO A 315 -28.59 -46.37 13.26
C PRO A 315 -29.19 -47.20 14.39
N ASP A 316 -30.49 -47.05 14.57
CA ASP A 316 -31.32 -47.74 15.55
C ASP A 316 -31.26 -49.25 15.31
N GLU A 317 -30.68 -50.01 16.25
CA GLU A 317 -30.82 -51.46 16.32
C GLU A 317 -32.25 -51.78 16.78
N ALA A 318 -33.16 -51.96 15.83
CA ALA A 318 -34.50 -52.47 16.10
C ALA A 318 -34.74 -53.81 15.40
N ALA A 319 -34.59 -54.86 16.22
CA ALA A 319 -35.43 -56.06 16.30
C ALA A 319 -35.62 -56.94 15.06
N VAL A 320 -34.88 -58.05 15.09
CA VAL A 320 -35.35 -59.38 14.71
C VAL A 320 -36.63 -59.70 15.49
N GLU A 321 -37.75 -59.97 14.82
CA GLU A 321 -38.74 -61.00 15.23
C GLU A 321 -39.42 -61.62 14.00
N GLU A 322 -39.66 -62.92 14.12
CA GLU A 322 -40.11 -63.90 13.13
C GLU A 322 -41.63 -63.83 12.85
N GLU A 323 -42.04 -63.99 11.58
CA GLU A 323 -42.95 -65.02 11.01
C GLU A 323 -43.41 -64.64 9.60
#